data_AF-A0A916UYX7-F1
#
_entry.id   AF-A0A916UYX7-F1
#
_cell.length_a   1.000
_cell.length_b   1.000
_cell.length_c   1.000
_cell.angle_alpha   90.00
_cell.angle_beta   90.00
_cell.angle_gamma   90.00
#
_symmetry.space_group_name_H-M   'P 1'
#
loop_
_entity.id
_entity.type
_entity.pdbx_description
1 polymer ?
#
loop_
_entity_poly.entity_id
_entity_poly.type
_entity_poly.pdbx_seq_one_letter_code
_entity_poly.pdbx_strand_id
1 'polypeptide(L)'
;MRRRLIGPGERAKLDPFIIATGEARPRDQRDLMERPFFSLAKAKRTVPILYEAGGVRVEVFAVPEHGMATIWDADVLIWAGSQIVEAENLGLRTSRFLRFTPYQLLTAIGRETGARDYRLLKGALTRLQATVIRTTIRNGERWQRHQFSWINEWAECTRLDGRVEGMELVLPDWFYRGVIDRSLVLAIDPAYFRLTGGIERWLYRVARKHAGRQPHGWAFEISHLHKKSGSLVRVSDFALQLRRIALRQPLPGYRLHIERVGRREILRVRPEKPSTGPVYNPVETLGTSHASGIGISHATPSGLRTHGPQLSLWPDARFSSPNLNHNRESNCCWARGDVETAIEQRCKSAEEPSAAQCRSATSFRKAASTALDTMYPKQPLSYRKTGDRS
;
A
#
# COMPACT_ATOMS: atom_id res chain seq x y z
N MET A 1 22.16 -7.63 40.60
CA MET A 1 21.79 -7.38 39.18
C MET A 1 20.57 -6.45 39.13
N ARG A 2 20.51 -5.46 38.23
CA ARG A 2 19.27 -4.70 37.99
C ARG A 2 18.38 -5.49 37.02
N ARG A 3 17.22 -5.96 37.48
CA ARG A 3 16.19 -6.61 36.67
C ARG A 3 15.69 -5.59 35.64
N ARG A 4 15.99 -5.77 34.35
CA ARG A 4 15.36 -4.94 33.28
C ARG A 4 13.86 -5.21 33.35
N LEU A 5 13.09 -4.24 33.83
CA LEU A 5 11.65 -4.22 33.62
C LEU A 5 11.43 -4.09 32.12
N ILE A 6 10.99 -5.19 31.50
CA ILE A 6 10.44 -5.13 30.14
C ILE A 6 9.22 -4.21 30.26
N GLY A 7 9.28 -3.04 29.64
CA GLY A 7 8.19 -2.07 29.71
C GLY A 7 6.88 -2.68 29.20
N PRO A 8 5.71 -2.26 29.72
CA PRO A 8 4.43 -2.80 29.29
C PRO A 8 4.31 -2.77 27.77
N GLY A 9 4.01 -3.95 27.20
CA GLY A 9 3.80 -4.17 25.76
C GLY A 9 2.65 -3.32 25.23
N GLU A 10 2.43 -3.33 23.91
CA GLU A 10 1.40 -2.51 23.28
C GLU A 10 0.01 -2.84 23.82
N ARG A 11 -0.29 -4.12 24.09
CA ARG A 11 -1.55 -4.56 24.70
C ARG A 11 -1.82 -3.93 26.07
N ALA A 12 -0.79 -3.68 26.86
CA ALA A 12 -0.93 -3.08 28.19
C ALA A 12 -1.08 -1.53 28.16
N LYS A 13 -1.30 -0.96 26.97
CA LYS A 13 -1.50 0.48 26.72
C LYS A 13 -2.73 0.76 25.84
N LEU A 14 -3.55 -0.26 25.57
CA LEU A 14 -4.67 -0.22 24.64
C LEU A 14 -5.87 -0.91 25.27
N ASP A 15 -7.06 -0.33 25.12
CA ASP A 15 -8.29 -1.03 25.47
C ASP A 15 -8.59 -2.13 24.42
N PRO A 16 -9.03 -3.33 24.85
CA PRO A 16 -9.35 -4.42 23.93
C PRO A 16 -10.69 -4.17 23.22
N PHE A 17 -10.67 -4.15 21.89
CA PHE A 17 -11.87 -4.25 21.08
C PHE A 17 -12.32 -5.72 21.03
N ILE A 18 -13.42 -6.02 21.72
CA ILE A 18 -13.99 -7.36 21.84
C ILE A 18 -14.92 -7.62 20.66
N ILE A 19 -14.62 -8.64 19.86
CA ILE A 19 -15.42 -9.01 18.69
C ILE A 19 -16.49 -10.02 19.11
N ALA A 20 -17.72 -9.53 19.31
CA ALA A 20 -18.87 -10.35 19.72
C ALA A 20 -19.56 -11.05 18.52
N THR A 21 -19.80 -10.32 17.43
CA THR A 21 -20.56 -10.77 16.26
C THR A 21 -19.65 -11.15 15.10
N GLY A 22 -19.80 -12.35 14.53
CA GLY A 22 -18.94 -12.81 13.43
C GLY A 22 -19.27 -12.24 12.05
N GLU A 23 -20.48 -11.71 11.85
CA GLU A 23 -21.13 -11.55 10.54
C GLU A 23 -20.75 -10.29 9.73
N ALA A 24 -19.66 -9.61 10.10
CA ALA A 24 -19.15 -8.47 9.35
C ALA A 24 -18.88 -8.81 7.88
N ARG A 25 -19.47 -8.05 6.94
CA ARG A 25 -19.30 -8.30 5.51
C ARG A 25 -17.82 -8.20 5.12
N PRO A 26 -17.24 -9.17 4.41
CA PRO A 26 -15.82 -9.17 4.06
C PRO A 26 -15.36 -7.89 3.34
N ARG A 27 -14.31 -7.27 3.89
CA ARG A 27 -13.69 -6.03 3.43
C ARG A 27 -12.18 -6.17 3.44
N ASP A 28 -11.52 -5.69 2.39
CA ASP A 28 -10.08 -5.79 2.20
C ASP A 28 -9.47 -4.42 1.86
N GLN A 29 -8.23 -4.20 2.27
CA GLN A 29 -7.53 -2.92 2.15
C GLN A 29 -6.99 -2.77 0.71
N ARG A 30 -7.43 -1.72 0.01
CA ARG A 30 -7.13 -1.38 -1.40
C ARG A 30 -5.62 -1.34 -1.72
N ASP A 31 -4.79 -1.02 -0.74
CA ASP A 31 -3.34 -1.01 -0.89
C ASP A 31 -2.73 -2.42 -1.00
N LEU A 32 -3.31 -3.39 -0.27
CA LEU A 32 -2.87 -4.79 -0.24
C LEU A 32 -3.36 -5.60 -1.45
N MET A 33 -4.42 -5.13 -2.10
CA MET A 33 -5.06 -5.83 -3.22
C MET A 33 -4.18 -5.96 -4.47
N GLU A 34 -3.23 -5.06 -4.66
CA GLU A 34 -2.53 -4.87 -5.94
C GLU A 34 -1.08 -5.31 -5.91
N ARG A 35 -0.42 -5.10 -4.78
CA ARG A 35 1.04 -5.14 -4.64
C ARG A 35 1.45 -6.44 -3.92
N PRO A 36 2.63 -7.01 -4.23
CA PRO A 36 2.99 -8.34 -3.77
C PRO A 36 3.44 -8.33 -2.31
N PHE A 37 2.47 -8.36 -1.39
CA PHE A 37 2.70 -8.35 0.06
C PHE A 37 2.81 -9.74 0.70
N PHE A 38 2.49 -10.79 -0.05
CA PHE A 38 2.32 -12.16 0.46
C PHE A 38 2.88 -13.19 -0.52
N SER A 39 3.33 -14.34 -0.02
CA SER A 39 3.67 -15.50 -0.85
C SER A 39 2.42 -16.08 -1.51
N LEU A 40 2.45 -16.23 -2.84
CA LEU A 40 1.37 -16.87 -3.61
C LEU A 40 1.44 -18.41 -3.64
N ALA A 41 2.45 -19.00 -3.00
CA ALA A 41 2.63 -20.44 -2.84
C ALA A 41 2.43 -20.86 -1.38
N LYS A 42 1.85 -22.05 -1.17
CA LYS A 42 1.74 -22.68 0.17
C LYS A 42 3.11 -23.18 0.70
N ALA A 43 4.10 -23.33 -0.18
CA ALA A 43 5.46 -23.64 0.18
C ALA A 43 6.13 -22.47 0.91
N LYS A 44 6.97 -22.79 1.91
CA LYS A 44 7.73 -21.84 2.72
C LYS A 44 8.65 -20.97 1.83
N ARG A 45 8.36 -19.68 1.75
CA ARG A 45 9.19 -18.69 1.03
C ARG A 45 10.07 -17.94 2.03
N THR A 46 11.40 -17.98 1.83
CA THR A 46 12.38 -17.14 2.54
C THR A 46 12.98 -16.05 1.64
N VAL A 47 13.05 -16.30 0.33
CA VAL A 47 13.45 -15.31 -0.69
C VAL A 47 12.53 -14.07 -0.57
N PRO A 48 13.08 -12.85 -0.43
CA PRO A 48 12.27 -11.65 -0.24
C PRO A 48 11.37 -11.36 -1.44
N ILE A 49 10.38 -10.49 -1.25
CA ILE A 49 9.74 -9.77 -2.36
C ILE A 49 10.35 -8.38 -2.38
N LEU A 50 10.83 -7.94 -3.55
CA LEU A 50 11.27 -6.58 -3.82
C LEU A 50 10.45 -6.10 -5.02
N TYR A 51 9.65 -5.04 -4.83
CA TYR A 51 8.75 -4.51 -5.85
C TYR A 51 8.80 -2.99 -5.87
N GLU A 52 8.94 -2.42 -7.07
CA GLU A 52 9.00 -0.97 -7.28
C GLU A 52 8.25 -0.62 -8.58
N ALA A 53 7.26 0.28 -8.48
CA ALA A 53 6.47 0.79 -9.61
C ALA A 53 5.75 2.09 -9.21
N GLY A 54 5.63 3.07 -10.11
CA GLY A 54 4.89 4.31 -9.84
C GLY A 54 5.41 5.13 -8.66
N GLY A 55 6.73 5.14 -8.42
CA GLY A 55 7.35 5.75 -7.24
C GLY A 55 7.09 5.01 -5.91
N VAL A 56 6.28 3.96 -5.94
CA VAL A 56 5.95 3.13 -4.77
C VAL A 56 6.89 1.94 -4.69
N ARG A 57 7.53 1.79 -3.53
CA ARG A 57 8.39 0.64 -3.18
C ARG A 57 7.72 -0.21 -2.11
N VAL A 58 7.76 -1.52 -2.29
CA VAL A 58 7.33 -2.54 -1.33
C VAL A 58 8.44 -3.57 -1.22
N GLU A 59 8.92 -3.81 0.00
CA GLU A 59 9.81 -4.92 0.32
C GLU A 59 9.15 -5.79 1.38
N VAL A 60 9.24 -7.12 1.22
CA VAL A 60 8.74 -8.10 2.17
C VAL A 60 9.87 -9.08 2.49
N PHE A 61 10.24 -9.14 3.76
CA PHE A 61 11.27 -10.03 4.31
C PHE A 61 10.64 -11.06 5.23
N ALA A 62 11.32 -12.20 5.38
CA ALA A 62 10.83 -13.34 6.15
C ALA A 62 11.90 -13.88 7.09
N VAL A 63 11.52 -14.22 8.32
CA VAL A 63 12.40 -14.99 9.21
C VAL A 63 12.64 -16.40 8.61
N PRO A 64 13.90 -16.87 8.51
CA PRO A 64 14.21 -18.17 7.89
C PRO A 64 13.52 -19.39 8.51
N GLU A 65 13.12 -19.31 9.79
CA GLU A 65 12.43 -20.39 10.49
C GLU A 65 10.97 -20.55 10.05
N HIS A 66 10.17 -19.49 10.09
CA HIS A 66 8.73 -19.55 9.82
C HIS A 66 8.37 -19.28 8.34
N GLY A 67 9.22 -18.53 7.62
CA GLY A 67 8.96 -18.07 6.27
C GLY A 67 7.92 -16.94 6.17
N MET A 68 7.71 -16.46 4.94
CA MET A 68 6.85 -15.34 4.62
C MET A 68 5.36 -15.68 4.77
N ALA A 69 4.57 -14.72 5.26
CA ALA A 69 3.12 -14.76 5.22
C ALA A 69 2.61 -15.01 3.80
N THR A 70 1.67 -15.92 3.69
CA THR A 70 1.07 -16.39 2.44
C THR A 70 -0.25 -15.67 2.16
N ILE A 71 -0.74 -15.75 0.93
CA ILE A 71 -2.00 -15.13 0.52
C ILE A 71 -3.25 -15.73 1.20
N TRP A 72 -3.11 -16.88 1.90
CA TRP A 72 -4.13 -17.44 2.80
C TRP A 72 -4.00 -16.92 4.25
N ASP A 73 -2.86 -16.36 4.63
CA ASP A 73 -2.69 -15.74 5.96
C ASP A 73 -3.32 -14.33 5.97
N ALA A 74 -3.38 -13.67 4.80
CA ALA A 74 -4.10 -12.42 4.60
C ALA A 74 -5.60 -12.49 4.96
N ASP A 75 -6.21 -13.69 4.99
CA ASP A 75 -7.60 -13.88 5.42
C ASP A 75 -7.86 -13.37 6.84
N VAL A 76 -6.88 -13.50 7.75
CA VAL A 76 -6.94 -12.98 9.12
C VAL A 76 -7.06 -11.46 9.12
N LEU A 77 -6.33 -10.78 8.22
CA LEU A 77 -6.35 -9.33 8.08
C LEU A 77 -7.65 -8.84 7.43
N ILE A 78 -8.15 -9.55 6.42
CA ILE A 78 -9.46 -9.29 5.78
C ILE A 78 -10.56 -9.39 6.83
N TRP A 79 -10.59 -10.48 7.61
CA TRP A 79 -11.54 -10.65 8.72
C TRP A 79 -11.41 -9.52 9.75
N ALA A 80 -10.21 -9.26 10.27
CA ALA A 80 -9.99 -8.24 11.30
C ALA A 80 -10.40 -6.82 10.82
N GLY A 81 -10.07 -6.48 9.58
CA GLY A 81 -10.48 -5.22 8.95
C GLY A 81 -12.00 -5.11 8.76
N SER A 82 -12.66 -6.24 8.44
CA SER A 82 -14.12 -6.29 8.33
C SER A 82 -14.79 -5.98 9.67
N GLN A 83 -14.31 -6.59 10.77
CA GLN A 83 -14.88 -6.39 12.11
C GLN A 83 -14.72 -4.94 12.60
N ILE A 84 -13.57 -4.31 12.35
CA ILE A 84 -13.33 -2.90 12.69
C ILE A 84 -14.29 -1.98 11.93
N VAL A 85 -14.43 -2.13 10.61
CA VAL A 85 -15.31 -1.27 9.82
C VAL A 85 -16.78 -1.50 10.16
N GLU A 86 -17.19 -2.72 10.51
CA GLU A 86 -18.58 -2.98 10.88
C GLU A 86 -18.92 -2.36 12.25
N ALA A 87 -18.03 -2.48 13.23
CA ALA A 87 -18.18 -1.77 14.50
C ALA A 87 -18.19 -0.23 14.34
N GLU A 88 -17.38 0.31 13.42
CA GLU A 88 -17.40 1.74 13.09
C GLU A 88 -18.70 2.18 12.39
N ASN A 89 -19.31 1.33 11.53
CA ASN A 89 -20.64 1.60 10.96
C ASN A 89 -21.74 1.64 12.04
N LEU A 90 -21.58 0.85 13.10
CA LEU A 90 -22.45 0.81 14.28
C LEU A 90 -22.13 1.91 15.31
N GLY A 91 -21.18 2.82 15.03
CA GLY A 91 -20.77 3.90 15.94
C GLY A 91 -20.00 3.45 17.19
N LEU A 92 -19.56 2.19 17.22
CA LEU A 92 -18.81 1.62 18.35
C LEU A 92 -17.35 2.09 18.34
N ARG A 93 -16.76 2.23 19.53
CA ARG A 93 -15.31 2.51 19.66
C ARG A 93 -14.52 1.27 19.25
N THR A 94 -13.61 1.43 18.30
CA THR A 94 -12.71 0.37 17.83
C THR A 94 -11.30 0.55 18.39
N SER A 95 -10.50 -0.50 18.34
CA SER A 95 -9.10 -0.51 18.77
C SER A 95 -8.29 -1.38 17.81
N ARG A 96 -6.98 -1.13 17.74
CA ARG A 96 -6.03 -2.01 17.03
C ARG A 96 -5.67 -3.26 17.84
N PHE A 97 -6.06 -3.32 19.12
CA PHE A 97 -5.99 -4.50 19.97
C PHE A 97 -7.32 -5.23 19.92
N LEU A 98 -7.34 -6.44 19.34
CA LEU A 98 -8.52 -7.27 19.13
C LEU A 98 -8.52 -8.45 20.11
N ARG A 99 -9.66 -8.73 20.73
CA ARG A 99 -9.92 -9.98 21.48
C ARG A 99 -11.12 -10.71 20.87
N PHE A 100 -10.96 -12.00 20.59
CA PHE A 100 -11.91 -12.80 19.81
C PHE A 100 -11.78 -14.30 20.10
N THR A 101 -12.77 -15.12 19.73
CA THR A 101 -12.61 -16.59 19.75
C THR A 101 -12.07 -17.10 18.41
N PRO A 102 -11.18 -18.12 18.39
CA PRO A 102 -10.73 -18.73 17.14
C PRO A 102 -11.88 -19.28 16.28
N TYR A 103 -12.96 -19.73 16.93
CA TYR A 103 -14.17 -20.23 16.28
C TYR A 103 -14.86 -19.16 15.42
N GLN A 104 -15.08 -17.95 15.94
CA GLN A 104 -15.67 -16.84 15.18
C GLN A 104 -14.83 -16.49 13.94
N LEU A 105 -13.51 -16.44 14.09
CA LEU A 105 -12.59 -16.15 12.98
C LEU A 105 -12.66 -17.23 11.91
N LEU A 106 -12.45 -18.50 12.28
CA LEU A 106 -12.41 -19.63 11.33
C LEU A 106 -13.73 -19.78 10.57
N THR A 107 -14.86 -19.69 11.27
CA THR A 107 -16.21 -19.75 10.68
C THR A 107 -16.44 -18.60 9.70
N ALA A 108 -16.09 -17.36 10.07
CA ALA A 108 -16.29 -16.18 9.23
C ALA A 108 -15.41 -16.18 7.96
N ILE A 109 -14.24 -16.83 7.98
CA ILE A 109 -13.40 -17.04 6.77
C ILE A 109 -13.64 -18.39 6.08
N GLY A 110 -14.73 -19.10 6.42
CA GLY A 110 -15.17 -20.32 5.76
C GLY A 110 -14.20 -21.51 5.90
N ARG A 111 -13.56 -21.66 7.06
CA ARG A 111 -12.68 -22.80 7.39
C ARG A 111 -13.33 -23.72 8.42
N GLU A 112 -12.86 -24.96 8.44
CA GLU A 112 -13.22 -25.94 9.48
C GLU A 112 -12.73 -25.47 10.86
N THR A 113 -13.44 -25.88 11.92
CA THR A 113 -13.13 -25.50 13.31
C THR A 113 -12.45 -26.63 14.09
N GLY A 114 -11.78 -27.54 13.39
CA GLY A 114 -11.07 -28.68 13.98
C GLY A 114 -9.66 -28.35 14.49
N ALA A 115 -9.08 -29.28 15.28
CA ALA A 115 -7.73 -29.14 15.85
C ALA A 115 -6.59 -29.06 14.78
N ARG A 116 -6.90 -29.31 13.50
CA ARG A 116 -6.02 -29.02 12.37
C ARG A 116 -5.97 -27.51 12.11
N ASP A 117 -7.11 -26.89 11.89
CA ASP A 117 -7.24 -25.50 11.47
C ASP A 117 -6.91 -24.52 12.58
N TYR A 118 -7.12 -24.89 13.85
CA TYR A 118 -6.58 -24.17 14.99
C TYR A 118 -5.03 -24.12 14.94
N ARG A 119 -4.35 -25.22 14.60
CA ARG A 119 -2.87 -25.22 14.41
C ARG A 119 -2.45 -24.43 13.17
N LEU A 120 -3.23 -24.48 12.09
CA LEU A 120 -2.98 -23.67 10.88
C LEU A 120 -3.14 -22.17 11.16
N LEU A 121 -4.11 -21.77 11.99
CA LEU A 121 -4.32 -20.40 12.46
C LEU A 121 -3.13 -19.92 13.30
N LYS A 122 -2.70 -20.70 14.32
CA LYS A 122 -1.48 -20.38 15.09
C LYS A 122 -0.28 -20.14 14.16
N GLY A 123 -0.03 -21.05 13.23
CA GLY A 123 1.04 -20.91 12.23
C GLY A 123 0.87 -19.70 11.29
N ALA A 124 -0.36 -19.28 10.99
CA ALA A 124 -0.64 -18.07 10.23
C ALA A 124 -0.30 -16.81 11.04
N LEU A 125 -0.71 -16.74 12.31
CA LEU A 125 -0.38 -15.64 13.23
C LEU A 125 1.15 -15.50 13.40
N THR A 126 1.87 -16.63 13.59
CA THR A 126 3.34 -16.66 13.61
C THR A 126 3.95 -16.10 12.32
N ARG A 127 3.48 -16.52 11.13
CA ARG A 127 3.99 -15.99 9.85
C ARG A 127 3.68 -14.50 9.65
N LEU A 128 2.50 -14.04 10.07
CA LEU A 128 2.10 -12.62 9.99
C LEU A 128 2.98 -11.74 10.88
N GLN A 129 3.32 -12.21 12.08
CA GLN A 129 4.24 -11.53 13.00
C GLN A 129 5.70 -11.57 12.50
N ALA A 130 6.14 -12.69 11.94
CA ALA A 130 7.51 -12.91 11.45
C ALA A 130 7.78 -12.41 10.02
N THR A 131 6.83 -11.73 9.40
CA THR A 131 6.97 -11.11 8.07
C THR A 131 7.16 -9.61 8.23
N VAL A 132 8.34 -9.11 7.88
CA VAL A 132 8.68 -7.68 7.98
C VAL A 132 8.43 -6.99 6.64
N ILE A 133 7.57 -5.99 6.65
CA ILE A 133 7.21 -5.16 5.50
C ILE A 133 7.96 -3.83 5.60
N ARG A 134 8.49 -3.34 4.48
CA ARG A 134 8.94 -1.94 4.31
C ARG A 134 8.23 -1.32 3.11
N THR A 135 7.66 -0.12 3.26
CA THR A 135 6.97 0.53 2.14
C THR A 135 6.99 2.06 2.16
N THR A 136 6.83 2.66 0.97
CA THR A 136 6.54 4.09 0.75
C THR A 136 5.06 4.36 0.42
N ILE A 137 4.16 3.39 0.65
CA ILE A 137 2.71 3.59 0.50
C ILE A 137 2.18 4.49 1.62
N ARG A 138 1.43 5.53 1.24
CA ARG A 138 0.92 6.60 2.12
C ARG A 138 2.03 7.41 2.80
N ASN A 139 3.20 7.45 2.18
CA ASN A 139 4.24 8.41 2.49
C ASN A 139 3.68 9.82 2.22
N GLY A 140 3.34 10.56 3.28
CA GLY A 140 2.85 11.94 3.18
C GLY A 140 3.99 12.92 2.92
N GLU A 141 3.74 14.22 3.16
CA GLU A 141 4.75 15.29 3.07
C GLU A 141 6.02 14.97 3.87
N ARG A 142 5.86 14.29 5.01
CA ARG A 142 6.96 13.69 5.77
C ARG A 142 7.34 12.36 5.12
N TRP A 143 8.49 12.33 4.45
CA TRP A 143 9.05 11.18 3.73
C TRP A 143 9.51 10.03 4.66
N GLN A 144 8.61 9.51 5.48
CA GLN A 144 8.86 8.46 6.47
C GLN A 144 8.54 7.08 5.90
N ARG A 145 9.59 6.33 5.57
CA ARG A 145 9.49 4.92 5.16
C ARG A 145 8.93 4.07 6.30
N HIS A 146 7.71 3.56 6.15
CA HIS A 146 7.09 2.68 7.14
C HIS A 146 7.77 1.29 7.15
N GLN A 147 8.06 0.77 8.34
CA GLN A 147 8.46 -0.62 8.59
C GLN A 147 7.57 -1.20 9.70
N PHE A 148 6.97 -2.37 9.47
CA PHE A 148 6.08 -3.05 10.42
C PHE A 148 5.98 -4.56 10.11
N SER A 149 5.38 -5.33 11.03
CA SER A 149 4.88 -6.70 10.78
C SER A 149 3.36 -6.70 10.65
N TRP A 150 2.75 -7.69 10.01
CA TRP A 150 1.28 -7.73 9.85
C TRP A 150 0.52 -7.87 11.18
N ILE A 151 1.18 -8.41 12.21
CA ILE A 151 0.74 -8.47 13.59
C ILE A 151 1.94 -8.05 14.44
N ASN A 152 1.75 -7.15 15.41
CA ASN A 152 2.81 -6.72 16.33
C ASN A 152 2.96 -7.74 17.48
N GLU A 153 1.84 -7.99 18.17
CA GLU A 153 1.73 -8.97 19.27
C GLU A 153 0.51 -9.86 19.03
N TRP A 154 0.57 -11.11 19.48
CA TRP A 154 -0.60 -11.96 19.66
C TRP A 154 -0.40 -12.89 20.86
N ALA A 155 -1.49 -13.41 21.41
CA ALA A 155 -1.47 -14.35 22.52
C ALA A 155 -2.72 -15.24 22.53
N GLU A 156 -2.64 -16.33 23.30
CA GLU A 156 -3.77 -17.21 23.58
C GLU A 156 -4.24 -16.95 25.00
N CYS A 157 -5.53 -16.64 25.16
CA CYS A 157 -6.16 -16.48 26.46
C CYS A 157 -6.49 -17.88 27.00
N THR A 158 -5.54 -18.50 27.68
CA THR A 158 -5.74 -19.79 28.35
C THR A 158 -6.05 -19.56 29.82
N ARG A 159 -7.21 -20.05 30.26
CA ARG A 159 -7.68 -20.00 31.65
C ARG A 159 -6.87 -20.97 32.52
N LEU A 160 -6.88 -20.78 33.84
CA LEU A 160 -6.12 -21.61 34.81
C LEU A 160 -6.49 -23.10 34.79
N ASP A 161 -7.64 -23.47 34.21
CA ASP A 161 -8.10 -24.85 33.98
C ASP A 161 -7.59 -25.46 32.66
N GLY A 162 -6.71 -24.75 31.93
CA GLY A 162 -6.15 -25.16 30.64
C GLY A 162 -7.05 -24.91 29.43
N ARG A 163 -8.26 -24.34 29.60
CA ARG A 163 -9.18 -24.06 28.49
C ARG A 163 -8.79 -22.77 27.77
N VAL A 164 -8.76 -22.80 26.44
CA VAL A 164 -8.58 -21.60 25.62
C VAL A 164 -9.90 -20.84 25.55
N GLU A 165 -9.96 -19.71 26.25
CA GLU A 165 -11.08 -18.78 26.31
C GLU A 165 -11.14 -17.88 25.06
N GLY A 166 -9.98 -17.59 24.45
CA GLY A 166 -9.90 -16.81 23.23
C GLY A 166 -8.49 -16.60 22.69
N MET A 167 -8.36 -15.70 21.73
CA MET A 167 -7.10 -15.17 21.21
C MET A 167 -7.12 -13.64 21.25
N GLU A 168 -5.91 -13.09 21.37
CA GLU A 168 -5.62 -11.67 21.33
C GLU A 168 -4.66 -11.37 20.19
N LEU A 169 -4.84 -10.26 19.48
CA LEU A 169 -3.83 -9.73 18.56
C LEU A 169 -3.79 -8.20 18.52
N VAL A 170 -2.63 -7.64 18.22
CA VAL A 170 -2.41 -6.21 17.99
C VAL A 170 -2.01 -6.00 16.54
N LEU A 171 -2.85 -5.28 15.82
CA LEU A 171 -2.59 -4.83 14.45
C LEU A 171 -1.57 -3.67 14.44
N PRO A 172 -0.72 -3.57 13.41
CA PRO A 172 0.13 -2.41 13.21
C PRO A 172 -0.73 -1.18 12.90
N ASP A 173 -0.32 -0.03 13.44
CA ASP A 173 -0.96 1.27 13.25
C ASP A 173 -1.21 1.62 11.77
N TRP A 174 -0.26 1.31 10.86
CA TRP A 174 -0.39 1.52 9.42
C TRP A 174 -1.57 0.74 8.78
N PHE A 175 -1.83 -0.48 9.26
CA PHE A 175 -2.97 -1.28 8.80
C PHE A 175 -4.27 -0.72 9.39
N TYR A 176 -4.30 -0.48 10.70
CA TYR A 176 -5.49 0.05 11.40
C TYR A 176 -5.97 1.38 10.80
N ARG A 177 -5.07 2.37 10.60
CA ARG A 177 -5.41 3.63 9.90
C ARG A 177 -5.91 3.39 8.47
N GLY A 178 -5.41 2.34 7.81
CA GLY A 178 -5.85 1.92 6.48
C GLY A 178 -7.20 1.23 6.40
N VAL A 179 -7.78 0.88 7.54
CA VAL A 179 -9.09 0.26 7.68
C VAL A 179 -10.12 1.31 8.11
N ILE A 180 -9.73 2.24 8.99
CA ILE A 180 -10.53 3.42 9.38
C ILE A 180 -10.72 4.39 8.20
N ASP A 181 -9.73 4.53 7.31
CA ASP A 181 -9.94 5.26 6.05
C ASP A 181 -10.84 4.45 5.09
N ARG A 182 -12.14 4.77 5.14
CA ARG A 182 -13.20 4.19 4.30
C ARG A 182 -12.92 4.29 2.79
N SER A 183 -12.09 5.24 2.32
CA SER A 183 -11.71 5.33 0.90
C SER A 183 -10.74 4.22 0.48
N LEU A 184 -9.93 3.74 1.43
CA LEU A 184 -8.89 2.74 1.24
C LEU A 184 -9.35 1.30 1.55
N VAL A 185 -10.63 1.11 1.84
CA VAL A 185 -11.28 -0.21 2.02
C VAL A 185 -12.20 -0.52 0.85
N LEU A 186 -12.28 -1.79 0.46
CA LEU A 186 -13.25 -2.29 -0.53
C LEU A 186 -13.92 -3.57 -0.01
N ALA A 187 -15.24 -3.61 -0.02
CA ALA A 187 -16.00 -4.85 0.23
C ALA A 187 -15.71 -5.89 -0.85
N ILE A 188 -15.58 -7.16 -0.45
CA ILE A 188 -15.31 -8.31 -1.33
C ILE A 188 -16.46 -9.33 -1.25
N ASP A 189 -16.56 -10.19 -2.26
CA ASP A 189 -17.53 -11.29 -2.26
C ASP A 189 -17.09 -12.38 -1.24
N PRO A 190 -17.96 -12.84 -0.32
CA PRO A 190 -17.64 -13.93 0.61
C PRO A 190 -17.14 -15.22 -0.07
N ALA A 191 -17.49 -15.46 -1.33
CA ALA A 191 -16.97 -16.57 -2.13
C ALA A 191 -15.45 -16.51 -2.36
N TYR A 192 -14.81 -15.35 -2.16
CA TYR A 192 -13.34 -15.20 -2.19
C TYR A 192 -12.64 -16.25 -1.32
N PHE A 193 -13.16 -16.55 -0.13
CA PHE A 193 -12.50 -17.48 0.78
C PHE A 193 -12.42 -18.91 0.23
N ARG A 194 -13.33 -19.29 -0.69
CA ARG A 194 -13.36 -20.61 -1.35
C ARG A 194 -12.31 -20.77 -2.47
N LEU A 195 -11.60 -19.70 -2.87
CA LEU A 195 -10.54 -19.76 -3.91
C LEU A 195 -9.33 -20.56 -3.42
N THR A 196 -9.04 -21.71 -4.04
CA THR A 196 -8.03 -22.64 -3.51
C THR A 196 -6.60 -22.31 -3.92
N GLY A 197 -6.41 -21.66 -5.08
CA GLY A 197 -5.11 -21.27 -5.64
C GLY A 197 -4.64 -19.87 -5.22
N GLY A 198 -3.34 -19.71 -4.95
CA GLY A 198 -2.79 -18.43 -4.49
C GLY A 198 -2.78 -17.34 -5.57
N ILE A 199 -2.55 -17.72 -6.83
CA ILE A 199 -2.70 -16.81 -7.98
C ILE A 199 -4.17 -16.41 -8.19
N GLU A 200 -5.14 -17.31 -7.91
CA GLU A 200 -6.58 -17.01 -8.00
C GLU A 200 -6.98 -15.93 -6.98
N ARG A 201 -6.56 -16.11 -5.72
CA ARG A 201 -6.79 -15.15 -4.63
C ARG A 201 -6.17 -13.78 -4.92
N TRP A 202 -4.91 -13.76 -5.38
CA TRP A 202 -4.25 -12.51 -5.79
C TRP A 202 -4.96 -11.85 -6.99
N LEU A 203 -5.26 -12.61 -8.06
CA LEU A 203 -5.92 -12.08 -9.25
C LEU A 203 -7.31 -11.52 -8.93
N TYR A 204 -8.07 -12.15 -8.03
CA TYR A 204 -9.35 -11.63 -7.55
C TYR A 204 -9.20 -10.26 -6.90
N ARG A 205 -8.20 -10.07 -6.03
CA ARG A 205 -7.97 -8.79 -5.34
C ARG A 205 -7.57 -7.69 -6.32
N VAL A 206 -6.67 -8.01 -7.27
CA VAL A 206 -6.27 -7.11 -8.36
C VAL A 206 -7.49 -6.72 -9.22
N ALA A 207 -8.32 -7.70 -9.59
CA ALA A 207 -9.57 -7.47 -10.32
C ALA A 207 -10.53 -6.56 -9.54
N ARG A 208 -10.71 -6.80 -8.24
CA ARG A 208 -11.61 -5.99 -7.38
C ARG A 208 -11.15 -4.54 -7.29
N LYS A 209 -9.84 -4.27 -7.26
CA LYS A 209 -9.30 -2.91 -7.25
C LYS A 209 -9.54 -2.16 -8.57
N HIS A 210 -9.30 -2.81 -9.72
CA HIS A 210 -9.25 -2.11 -11.02
C HIS A 210 -10.51 -2.30 -11.89
N ALA A 211 -11.01 -3.54 -12.03
CA ALA A 211 -12.15 -3.85 -12.91
C ALA A 211 -13.50 -3.42 -12.31
N GLY A 212 -13.59 -3.30 -10.98
CA GLY A 212 -14.85 -3.01 -10.27
C GLY A 212 -15.52 -1.66 -10.55
N ARG A 213 -14.90 -0.78 -11.36
CA ARG A 213 -15.46 0.50 -11.86
C ARG A 213 -15.42 0.64 -13.39
N GLN A 214 -15.04 -0.40 -14.13
CA GLN A 214 -14.80 -0.32 -15.59
C GLN A 214 -15.78 -1.23 -16.36
N PRO A 215 -16.84 -0.70 -17.01
CA PRO A 215 -17.87 -1.51 -17.67
C PRO A 215 -17.34 -2.43 -18.77
N HIS A 216 -16.34 -1.98 -19.54
CA HIS A 216 -15.70 -2.77 -20.60
C HIS A 216 -14.68 -3.80 -20.07
N GLY A 217 -14.45 -3.81 -18.75
CA GLY A 217 -13.42 -4.58 -18.07
C GLY A 217 -12.04 -3.93 -18.09
N TRP A 218 -11.11 -4.59 -17.39
CA TRP A 218 -9.72 -4.21 -17.21
C TRP A 218 -8.82 -5.18 -17.99
N ALA A 219 -7.77 -4.70 -18.66
CA ALA A 219 -6.96 -5.49 -19.59
C ALA A 219 -5.46 -5.29 -19.37
N PHE A 220 -4.72 -6.37 -19.08
CA PHE A 220 -3.28 -6.33 -18.75
C PHE A 220 -2.50 -7.45 -19.45
N GLU A 221 -1.26 -7.14 -19.88
CA GLU A 221 -0.35 -8.14 -20.43
C GLU A 221 0.09 -9.13 -19.33
N ILE A 222 0.11 -10.42 -19.64
CA ILE A 222 0.46 -11.49 -18.68
C ILE A 222 1.89 -11.31 -18.13
N SER A 223 2.83 -10.77 -18.93
CA SER A 223 4.20 -10.47 -18.49
C SER A 223 4.24 -9.38 -17.40
N HIS A 224 3.35 -8.39 -17.47
CA HIS A 224 3.21 -7.35 -16.45
C HIS A 224 2.53 -7.91 -15.20
N LEU A 225 1.49 -8.74 -15.36
CA LEU A 225 0.84 -9.42 -14.24
C LEU A 225 1.82 -10.31 -13.46
N HIS A 226 2.74 -11.00 -14.15
CA HIS A 226 3.79 -11.78 -13.49
C HIS A 226 4.66 -10.90 -12.57
N LYS A 227 5.23 -9.80 -13.12
CA LYS A 227 6.02 -8.82 -12.34
C LYS A 227 5.22 -8.26 -11.15
N LYS A 228 3.96 -7.90 -11.38
CA LYS A 228 3.03 -7.34 -10.37
C LYS A 228 2.66 -8.35 -9.27
N SER A 229 2.69 -9.64 -9.57
CA SER A 229 2.40 -10.72 -8.61
C SER A 229 3.54 -11.05 -7.65
N GLY A 230 4.78 -10.63 -7.95
CA GLY A 230 5.97 -11.01 -7.18
C GLY A 230 6.24 -12.53 -7.13
N SER A 231 5.65 -13.31 -8.04
CA SER A 231 5.72 -14.77 -8.07
C SER A 231 7.09 -15.28 -8.54
N LEU A 232 7.55 -16.36 -7.92
CA LEU A 232 8.83 -17.02 -8.24
C LEU A 232 8.73 -18.07 -9.36
N VAL A 233 7.52 -18.40 -9.83
CA VAL A 233 7.34 -19.35 -10.95
C VAL A 233 7.76 -18.71 -12.27
N ARG A 234 8.17 -19.52 -13.26
CA ARG A 234 8.54 -19.02 -14.59
C ARG A 234 7.35 -18.35 -15.27
N VAL A 235 7.61 -17.36 -16.13
CA VAL A 235 6.55 -16.61 -16.85
C VAL A 235 5.66 -17.54 -17.70
N SER A 236 6.24 -18.59 -18.28
CA SER A 236 5.53 -19.69 -18.97
C SER A 236 4.48 -20.37 -18.09
N ASP A 237 4.86 -20.67 -16.85
CA ASP A 237 4.11 -21.49 -15.91
C ASP A 237 3.04 -20.64 -15.20
N PHE A 238 3.34 -19.34 -15.03
CA PHE A 238 2.38 -18.31 -14.63
C PHE A 238 1.30 -18.11 -15.71
N ALA A 239 1.71 -17.98 -16.98
CA ALA A 239 0.77 -17.87 -18.10
C ALA A 239 -0.11 -19.14 -18.23
N LEU A 240 0.49 -20.34 -18.09
CA LEU A 240 -0.25 -21.60 -18.07
C LEU A 240 -1.27 -21.66 -16.91
N GLN A 241 -0.90 -21.19 -15.72
CA GLN A 241 -1.82 -21.08 -14.59
C GLN A 241 -2.94 -20.08 -14.87
N LEU A 242 -2.66 -18.88 -15.40
CA LEU A 242 -3.70 -17.92 -15.78
C LEU A 242 -4.66 -18.50 -16.85
N ARG A 243 -4.16 -19.23 -17.85
CA ARG A 243 -5.01 -19.94 -18.81
C ARG A 243 -5.90 -20.99 -18.13
N ARG A 244 -5.35 -21.80 -17.21
CA ARG A 244 -6.13 -22.77 -16.39
C ARG A 244 -7.13 -22.11 -15.43
N ILE A 245 -6.94 -20.86 -15.05
CA ILE A 245 -7.88 -20.09 -14.23
C ILE A 245 -8.98 -19.51 -15.15
N ALA A 246 -8.62 -18.92 -16.29
CA ALA A 246 -9.58 -18.39 -17.26
C ALA A 246 -10.50 -19.47 -17.87
N LEU A 247 -10.00 -20.70 -18.05
CA LEU A 247 -10.84 -21.83 -18.50
C LEU A 247 -11.86 -22.30 -17.46
N ARG A 248 -11.57 -22.15 -16.16
CA ARG A 248 -12.46 -22.58 -15.05
C ARG A 248 -13.38 -21.48 -14.53
N GLN A 249 -13.10 -20.21 -14.83
CA GLN A 249 -13.82 -19.04 -14.32
C GLN A 249 -14.10 -19.04 -12.80
N PRO A 250 -13.13 -19.36 -11.90
CA PRO A 250 -13.43 -19.53 -10.48
C PRO A 250 -13.59 -18.21 -9.71
N LEU A 251 -13.38 -17.04 -10.34
CA LEU A 251 -13.38 -15.74 -9.67
C LEU A 251 -14.81 -15.19 -9.53
N PRO A 252 -15.36 -15.05 -8.31
CA PRO A 252 -16.74 -14.60 -8.13
C PRO A 252 -16.94 -13.16 -8.63
N GLY A 253 -17.96 -12.94 -9.46
CA GLY A 253 -18.27 -11.63 -10.05
C GLY A 253 -17.29 -11.14 -11.12
N TYR A 254 -16.36 -11.97 -11.62
CA TYR A 254 -15.44 -11.59 -12.69
C TYR A 254 -15.25 -12.68 -13.73
N ARG A 255 -15.49 -12.32 -15.00
CA ARG A 255 -15.23 -13.19 -16.15
C ARG A 255 -13.91 -12.87 -16.80
N LEU A 256 -13.08 -13.90 -16.99
CA LEU A 256 -11.75 -13.82 -17.55
C LEU A 256 -11.75 -14.18 -19.04
N HIS A 257 -11.01 -13.43 -19.84
CA HIS A 257 -10.76 -13.72 -21.24
C HIS A 257 -9.27 -13.53 -21.55
N ILE A 258 -8.67 -14.35 -22.42
CA ILE A 258 -7.26 -14.23 -22.81
C ILE A 258 -7.19 -14.01 -24.31
N GLU A 259 -6.73 -12.83 -24.70
CA GLU A 259 -6.49 -12.44 -26.08
C GLU A 259 -5.02 -12.59 -26.46
N ARG A 260 -4.78 -12.94 -27.72
CA ARG A 260 -3.44 -12.99 -28.32
C ARG A 260 -3.32 -11.86 -29.33
N VAL A 261 -2.42 -10.92 -29.05
CA VAL A 261 -2.11 -9.79 -29.93
C VAL A 261 -0.67 -9.95 -30.41
N GLY A 262 -0.51 -10.58 -31.57
CA GLY A 262 0.79 -11.05 -32.07
C GLY A 262 1.42 -12.03 -31.08
N ARG A 263 2.60 -11.68 -30.55
CA ARG A 263 3.34 -12.49 -29.56
C ARG A 263 2.94 -12.24 -28.09
N ARG A 264 2.04 -11.28 -27.82
CA ARG A 264 1.63 -10.91 -26.45
C ARG A 264 0.31 -11.57 -26.05
N GLU A 265 0.23 -12.07 -24.82
CA GLU A 265 -1.03 -12.52 -24.21
C GLU A 265 -1.57 -11.46 -23.26
N ILE A 266 -2.82 -11.05 -23.46
CA ILE A 266 -3.52 -10.04 -22.67
C ILE A 266 -4.65 -10.74 -21.92
N LEU A 267 -4.63 -10.66 -20.59
CA LEU A 267 -5.76 -11.07 -19.76
C LEU A 267 -6.72 -9.88 -19.65
N ARG A 268 -7.95 -10.07 -20.13
CA ARG A 268 -9.08 -9.19 -19.79
C ARG A 268 -9.88 -9.76 -18.64
N VAL A 269 -10.34 -8.87 -17.77
CA VAL A 269 -11.21 -9.16 -16.63
C VAL A 269 -12.42 -8.25 -16.73
N ARG A 270 -13.59 -8.81 -17.05
CA ARG A 270 -14.86 -8.07 -17.07
C ARG A 270 -15.63 -8.31 -15.77
N PRO A 271 -16.24 -7.28 -15.17
CA PRO A 271 -17.22 -7.52 -14.12
C PRO A 271 -18.41 -8.30 -14.70
N GLU A 272 -18.83 -9.34 -13.99
CA GLU A 272 -20.06 -10.08 -14.26
C GLU A 272 -21.02 -9.84 -13.08
N LYS A 273 -22.33 -10.03 -13.26
CA LYS A 273 -23.25 -9.93 -12.11
C LYS A 273 -22.85 -11.00 -11.08
N PRO A 274 -22.59 -10.65 -9.80
CA PRO A 274 -22.30 -11.66 -8.79
C PRO A 274 -23.49 -12.62 -8.65
N SER A 275 -23.20 -13.87 -8.28
CA SER A 275 -24.25 -14.89 -8.05
C SER A 275 -25.00 -14.69 -6.73
N THR A 276 -24.53 -13.76 -5.88
CA THR A 276 -25.30 -13.17 -4.78
C THR A 276 -25.95 -11.87 -5.23
N GLY A 277 -27.15 -11.56 -4.73
CA GLY A 277 -27.97 -10.44 -5.19
C GLY A 277 -27.30 -9.05 -5.05
N PRO A 278 -27.77 -8.04 -5.80
CA PRO A 278 -27.18 -6.71 -5.78
C PRO A 278 -27.42 -6.01 -4.44
N VAL A 279 -26.39 -5.94 -3.59
CA VAL A 279 -26.41 -5.16 -2.33
C VAL A 279 -25.35 -4.06 -2.34
N TYR A 280 -25.46 -3.17 -3.34
CA TYR A 280 -24.92 -1.82 -3.23
C TYR A 280 -25.97 -0.95 -2.55
N ASN A 281 -25.74 -0.57 -1.29
CA ASN A 281 -26.16 0.76 -0.85
C ASN A 281 -25.09 1.72 -1.38
N PRO A 282 -25.36 2.56 -2.38
CA PRO A 282 -24.40 3.58 -2.79
C PRO A 282 -24.23 4.59 -1.66
N VAL A 283 -22.98 4.87 -1.28
CA VAL A 283 -22.68 6.10 -0.53
C VAL A 283 -22.71 7.22 -1.56
N GLU A 284 -23.72 8.07 -1.51
CA GLU A 284 -23.85 9.18 -2.43
C GLU A 284 -22.63 10.09 -2.33
N THR A 285 -21.95 10.28 -3.46
CA THR A 285 -20.85 11.24 -3.57
C THR A 285 -21.42 12.49 -4.25
N LEU A 286 -22.17 13.27 -3.47
CA LEU A 286 -22.64 14.59 -3.88
C LEU A 286 -21.42 15.49 -4.12
N GLY A 287 -21.06 15.62 -5.39
CA GLY A 287 -19.83 16.26 -5.87
C GLY A 287 -19.99 16.77 -7.30
N THR A 288 -21.13 17.39 -7.58
CA THR A 288 -21.45 18.01 -8.87
C THR A 288 -20.58 19.25 -9.11
N SER A 289 -19.56 19.10 -9.96
CA SER A 289 -18.84 20.22 -10.57
C SER A 289 -19.02 20.17 -12.09
N HIS A 290 -19.79 21.12 -12.64
CA HIS A 290 -20.00 21.26 -14.08
C HIS A 290 -18.75 21.82 -14.78
N ALA A 291 -18.31 21.17 -15.87
CA ALA A 291 -17.40 21.73 -16.86
C ALA A 291 -17.57 20.98 -18.20
N SER A 292 -17.48 21.68 -19.33
CA SER A 292 -17.70 21.10 -20.68
C SER A 292 -16.94 21.86 -21.79
N GLY A 293 -16.51 21.12 -22.83
CA GLY A 293 -15.68 21.57 -23.97
C GLY A 293 -14.75 20.40 -24.41
N ILE A 294 -14.81 19.81 -25.61
CA ILE A 294 -14.60 20.33 -26.99
C ILE A 294 -13.11 20.72 -27.21
N GLY A 295 -12.36 20.27 -28.23
CA GLY A 295 -12.70 19.51 -29.46
C GLY A 295 -11.55 18.63 -30.03
N ILE A 296 -11.42 18.52 -31.37
CA ILE A 296 -10.76 17.40 -32.10
C ILE A 296 -9.80 17.90 -33.21
N SER A 297 -8.63 17.27 -33.45
CA SER A 297 -8.06 17.07 -34.82
C SER A 297 -6.79 16.20 -34.94
N HIS A 298 -6.82 15.35 -35.98
CA HIS A 298 -5.83 14.47 -36.65
C HIS A 298 -4.36 14.93 -36.87
N ALA A 299 -3.41 13.97 -36.98
CA ALA A 299 -2.34 13.89 -38.02
C ALA A 299 -1.45 12.60 -37.96
N THR A 300 -0.91 12.16 -39.11
CA THR A 300 0.18 11.16 -39.39
C THR A 300 0.37 11.09 -40.95
N PRO A 301 1.38 10.43 -41.61
CA PRO A 301 2.33 9.37 -41.20
C PRO A 301 3.81 9.56 -41.72
N SER A 302 4.54 8.44 -41.99
CA SER A 302 5.83 8.27 -42.72
C SER A 302 7.15 8.35 -41.88
N GLY A 303 8.23 7.57 -42.15
CA GLY A 303 8.41 6.47 -43.12
C GLY A 303 9.75 5.69 -43.04
N LEU A 304 9.72 4.43 -43.51
CA LEU A 304 10.77 3.45 -43.95
C LEU A 304 12.23 3.39 -43.41
N ARG A 305 12.63 2.16 -42.99
CA ARG A 305 13.84 1.33 -43.32
C ARG A 305 15.27 1.88 -43.12
N THR A 306 16.35 1.10 -42.96
CA THR A 306 16.65 -0.29 -42.49
C THR A 306 18.18 -0.43 -42.45
N HIS A 307 18.78 -1.11 -41.47
CA HIS A 307 19.91 -2.08 -41.58
C HIS A 307 20.52 -2.39 -40.19
N GLY A 308 21.10 -3.60 -40.02
CA GLY A 308 21.96 -3.97 -38.89
C GLY A 308 23.46 -3.85 -39.25
N PRO A 309 24.41 -4.20 -38.35
CA PRO A 309 24.36 -5.46 -37.61
C PRO A 309 24.59 -5.41 -36.08
N GLN A 310 24.44 -6.61 -35.53
CA GLN A 310 24.52 -7.12 -34.16
C GLN A 310 25.81 -6.85 -33.33
N LEU A 311 25.65 -6.89 -31.99
CA LEU A 311 26.63 -7.02 -30.89
C LEU A 311 27.38 -5.78 -30.35
N SER A 312 26.96 -5.33 -29.17
CA SER A 312 27.82 -4.98 -28.01
C SER A 312 27.00 -5.05 -26.70
N LEU A 313 27.66 -5.00 -25.54
CA LEU A 313 27.07 -5.34 -24.23
C LEU A 313 26.23 -4.18 -23.64
N TRP A 314 24.98 -4.48 -23.26
CA TRP A 314 24.00 -3.59 -22.59
C TRP A 314 23.92 -2.11 -23.05
N PRO A 315 23.43 -1.82 -24.27
CA PRO A 315 23.09 -0.46 -24.70
C PRO A 315 21.62 -0.08 -24.38
N ASP A 316 21.35 1.21 -24.18
CA ASP A 316 19.99 1.76 -23.99
C ASP A 316 19.12 1.70 -25.26
N ALA A 317 18.32 0.63 -25.39
CA ALA A 317 17.37 0.45 -26.50
C ALA A 317 15.95 0.92 -26.13
N ARG A 318 15.57 2.13 -26.59
CA ARG A 318 14.24 2.73 -26.36
C ARG A 318 13.13 2.01 -27.15
N PHE A 319 12.36 1.14 -26.49
CA PHE A 319 11.16 0.53 -27.09
C PHE A 319 9.91 1.42 -26.96
N SER A 320 9.75 2.38 -27.87
CA SER A 320 8.53 3.19 -27.96
C SER A 320 7.41 2.47 -28.71
N SER A 321 6.29 2.22 -28.04
CA SER A 321 4.97 1.92 -28.64
C SER A 321 3.87 2.18 -27.59
N PRO A 322 2.92 3.12 -27.80
CA PRO A 322 1.99 3.52 -26.75
C PRO A 322 0.92 2.49 -26.37
N ASN A 323 0.38 2.62 -25.16
CA ASN A 323 -0.80 1.86 -24.72
C ASN A 323 -2.06 2.37 -25.44
N LEU A 324 -2.86 1.46 -26.00
CA LEU A 324 -4.20 1.79 -26.51
C LEU A 324 -5.20 2.01 -25.36
N ASN A 325 -5.34 3.28 -24.96
CA ASN A 325 -6.52 3.91 -24.37
C ASN A 325 -7.36 3.08 -23.36
N HIS A 326 -6.91 2.97 -22.10
CA HIS A 326 -7.76 3.14 -20.88
C HIS A 326 -6.97 2.95 -19.55
N ASN A 327 -5.85 3.67 -19.35
CA ASN A 327 -5.26 3.96 -18.03
C ASN A 327 -3.99 4.82 -18.18
N ARG A 328 -4.07 6.14 -17.95
CA ARG A 328 -2.88 7.01 -17.91
C ARG A 328 -2.25 7.08 -16.51
N GLU A 329 -3.07 6.99 -15.47
CA GLU A 329 -2.66 7.15 -14.06
C GLU A 329 -2.19 5.85 -13.39
N SER A 330 -2.80 4.70 -13.69
CA SER A 330 -2.44 3.42 -13.03
C SER A 330 -1.12 2.79 -13.53
N ASN A 331 -0.50 3.33 -14.58
CA ASN A 331 0.49 2.61 -15.40
C ASN A 331 1.87 3.29 -15.50
N CYS A 332 2.14 4.36 -14.74
CA CYS A 332 3.39 5.12 -14.82
C CYS A 332 4.59 4.39 -14.19
N CYS A 333 5.24 3.50 -14.96
CA CYS A 333 6.63 3.13 -14.72
C CYS A 333 7.55 4.20 -15.30
N TRP A 334 7.86 5.25 -14.52
CA TRP A 334 8.90 6.21 -14.89
C TRP A 334 10.27 5.54 -14.85
N ALA A 335 11.06 5.71 -15.91
CA ALA A 335 12.49 5.42 -15.90
C ALA A 335 13.23 6.51 -15.09
N ARG A 336 14.44 6.22 -14.61
CA ARG A 336 15.31 7.26 -14.04
C ARG A 336 15.95 8.07 -15.16
N GLY A 337 15.53 9.32 -15.25
CA GLY A 337 15.96 10.37 -16.17
C GLY A 337 15.09 11.61 -15.92
N ASP A 338 15.54 12.78 -16.38
CA ASP A 338 14.74 14.00 -16.45
C ASP A 338 14.17 14.55 -15.12
N VAL A 339 14.99 14.59 -14.06
CA VAL A 339 14.69 15.35 -12.81
C VAL A 339 15.62 16.56 -12.60
N GLU A 340 16.84 16.56 -13.16
CA GLU A 340 17.81 17.64 -12.93
C GLU A 340 17.68 18.83 -13.90
N THR A 341 17.19 18.61 -15.14
CA THR A 341 17.11 19.67 -16.17
C THR A 341 15.99 20.70 -15.94
N ALA A 342 15.07 20.45 -15.00
CA ALA A 342 13.92 21.33 -14.71
C ALA A 342 14.22 22.43 -13.67
N ILE A 343 15.37 22.37 -12.97
CA ILE A 343 15.72 23.31 -11.90
C ILE A 343 16.62 24.44 -12.43
N GLU A 344 17.60 24.13 -13.29
CA GLU A 344 18.55 25.13 -13.80
C GLU A 344 17.91 26.21 -14.69
N GLN A 345 16.80 25.92 -15.37
CA GLN A 345 16.12 26.89 -16.24
C GLN A 345 15.31 27.95 -15.46
N ARG A 346 15.05 27.76 -14.16
CA ARG A 346 14.32 28.74 -13.34
C ARG A 346 15.21 29.75 -12.62
N CYS A 347 16.54 29.57 -12.67
CA CYS A 347 17.53 30.43 -12.02
C CYS A 347 18.34 31.30 -13.00
N LYS A 348 17.90 31.45 -14.26
CA LYS A 348 18.60 32.21 -15.32
C LYS A 348 17.78 33.35 -15.93
N SER A 349 16.77 33.85 -15.20
CA SER A 349 15.87 34.92 -15.64
C SER A 349 15.67 36.02 -14.59
N ALA A 350 16.64 36.19 -13.69
CA ALA A 350 16.61 37.18 -12.61
C ALA A 350 17.99 37.81 -12.36
N GLU A 351 18.46 38.63 -13.30
CA GLU A 351 19.45 39.69 -13.05
C GLU A 351 19.29 40.82 -14.09
N GLU A 352 19.63 42.04 -13.70
CA GLU A 352 19.34 43.34 -14.35
C GLU A 352 20.48 43.76 -15.34
N PRO A 353 20.61 44.99 -15.92
CA PRO A 353 19.84 46.25 -15.72
C PRO A 353 19.61 47.15 -16.96
N SER A 354 18.90 48.28 -16.76
CA SER A 354 19.29 49.60 -17.27
C SER A 354 18.52 50.75 -16.59
N ALA A 355 19.16 51.90 -16.41
CA ALA A 355 18.66 53.02 -15.62
C ALA A 355 18.07 54.18 -16.44
N ALA A 356 17.21 54.99 -15.82
CA ALA A 356 16.92 56.38 -16.20
C ALA A 356 16.67 57.24 -14.95
N GLN A 357 17.18 58.47 -14.91
CA GLN A 357 17.12 59.38 -13.75
C GLN A 357 16.43 60.71 -14.08
N CYS A 358 15.57 61.22 -13.18
CA CYS A 358 15.38 62.64 -12.82
C CYS A 358 14.19 62.78 -11.83
N ARG A 359 14.03 63.83 -11.00
CA ARG A 359 14.90 64.75 -10.24
C ARG A 359 13.97 65.69 -9.41
N SER A 360 14.50 66.44 -8.42
CA SER A 360 13.80 67.37 -7.47
C SER A 360 13.05 66.66 -6.31
N ALA A 361 13.27 66.95 -5.02
CA ALA A 361 13.25 68.21 -4.22
C ALA A 361 11.81 68.65 -3.88
N THR A 362 11.42 68.89 -2.60
CA THR A 362 11.98 69.90 -1.68
C THR A 362 11.77 69.54 -0.18
N SER A 363 12.37 70.28 0.76
CA SER A 363 12.41 70.04 2.22
C SER A 363 11.28 70.73 3.03
N PHE A 364 11.18 70.46 4.36
CA PHE A 364 11.10 71.52 5.42
C PHE A 364 11.22 71.04 6.91
N ARG A 365 12.09 71.74 7.67
CA ARG A 365 12.12 72.10 9.13
C ARG A 365 11.74 71.15 10.31
N LYS A 366 12.78 70.45 10.79
CA LYS A 366 13.42 70.46 12.14
C LYS A 366 12.83 71.24 13.35
N ALA A 367 12.75 70.51 14.49
CA ALA A 367 12.98 70.88 15.91
C ALA A 367 13.34 69.57 16.69
N ALA A 368 14.05 69.41 17.84
CA ALA A 368 14.60 70.22 18.95
C ALA A 368 13.60 70.68 20.04
N SER A 369 13.78 70.47 21.36
CA SER A 369 14.74 69.66 22.20
C SER A 369 13.97 69.22 23.51
N THR A 370 14.47 68.78 24.69
CA THR A 370 15.71 68.85 25.53
C THR A 370 15.69 67.65 26.52
N ALA A 371 16.76 66.85 26.73
CA ALA A 371 17.75 66.80 27.85
C ALA A 371 17.16 66.81 29.30
N LEU A 372 17.62 66.04 30.32
CA LEU A 372 18.84 65.22 30.65
C LEU A 372 18.43 64.00 31.55
N ASP A 373 19.27 63.20 32.24
CA ASP A 373 20.53 62.42 32.04
C ASP A 373 20.97 61.85 33.45
N THR A 374 21.79 60.82 33.74
CA THR A 374 22.62 59.85 32.96
C THR A 374 22.19 58.37 33.25
N MET A 375 22.87 57.37 33.87
CA MET A 375 24.22 57.15 34.48
C MET A 375 24.54 55.62 34.61
N TYR A 376 25.78 55.23 34.98
CA TYR A 376 26.27 53.83 35.20
C TYR A 376 27.53 53.80 36.12
N PRO A 377 27.87 52.68 36.79
CA PRO A 377 29.11 51.90 36.48
C PRO A 377 28.91 50.36 36.59
N LYS A 378 29.59 49.43 35.89
CA LYS A 378 31.02 49.13 35.54
C LYS A 378 31.85 48.32 36.58
N GLN A 379 31.83 46.98 36.41
CA GLN A 379 32.94 45.98 36.32
C GLN A 379 34.32 46.21 37.00
N PRO A 380 35.02 45.13 37.48
CA PRO A 380 35.93 44.34 36.58
C PRO A 380 36.07 42.81 36.89
N LEU A 381 37.01 42.14 36.18
CA LEU A 381 37.29 40.69 36.19
C LEU A 381 38.38 40.24 37.20
N SER A 382 38.50 38.92 37.44
CA SER A 382 39.74 38.27 37.92
C SER A 382 39.99 36.89 37.27
N TYR A 383 41.23 36.62 36.87
CA TYR A 383 41.73 35.35 36.30
C TYR A 383 42.15 34.35 37.39
N ARG A 384 42.08 33.03 37.12
CA ARG A 384 43.15 32.08 37.50
C ARG A 384 43.10 30.77 36.70
N LYS A 385 44.27 30.15 36.52
CA LYS A 385 44.48 28.93 35.71
C LYS A 385 45.65 28.10 36.29
N THR A 386 45.34 26.94 36.84
CA THR A 386 46.26 25.89 37.35
C THR A 386 45.45 24.58 37.42
N GLY A 387 45.93 23.39 37.04
CA GLY A 387 47.22 23.03 36.46
C GLY A 387 48.25 22.54 37.48
N ASP A 388 48.16 21.27 37.90
CA ASP A 388 49.28 20.32 37.83
C ASP A 388 48.75 18.86 37.85
N ARG A 389 49.68 17.89 37.84
CA ARG A 389 49.51 16.45 37.64
C ARG A 389 49.21 15.65 38.92
N SER A 390 48.54 14.51 38.74
CA SER A 390 48.81 13.22 39.40
C SER A 390 48.19 12.10 38.55
#